data_AF-A0A917NF01-F1
#
_entry.id   AF-A0A917NF01-F1
#
_cell.length_a   1.000
_cell.length_b   1.000
_cell.length_c   1.000
_cell.angle_alpha   90.00
_cell.angle_beta   90.00
_cell.angle_gamma   90.00
#
_symmetry.space_group_name_H-M   'P 1'
#
loop_
_entity.id
_entity.type
_entity.pdbx_description
1 polymer ?
#
loop_
_entity_poly.entity_id
_entity_poly.type
_entity_poly.pdbx_seq_one_letter_code
_entity_poly.pdbx_strand_id
1 'polypeptide(L)'
;MMAAGEHDPATRAAIRAFVRTHHPDVGGDPEVFVAGLAALRAGPSTGRRPWDRYDAPVVVVVRPRGIRALLHRFRTWRARRHRPPRVR
;
A
#
# COMPACT_ATOMS: atom_id res chain seq x y z
N MET A 1 5.41 -5.14 -17.32
CA MET A 1 5.80 -4.53 -16.02
C MET A 1 4.53 -4.00 -15.36
N MET A 2 3.79 -4.86 -14.64
CA MET A 2 2.44 -4.54 -14.17
C MET A 2 2.46 -3.75 -12.87
N ALA A 3 1.66 -2.68 -12.82
CA ALA A 3 1.55 -1.75 -11.72
C ALA A 3 1.06 -2.45 -10.44
N ALA A 4 1.78 -2.26 -9.35
CA ALA A 4 1.32 -2.64 -8.03
C ALA A 4 -0.01 -1.94 -7.74
N GLY A 5 -1.08 -2.71 -7.54
CA GLY A 5 -2.44 -2.24 -7.33
C GLY A 5 -2.51 -0.96 -6.51
N GLU A 6 -2.82 0.14 -7.19
CA GLU A 6 -2.98 1.45 -6.61
C GLU A 6 -4.33 1.46 -5.89
N HIS A 7 -4.31 1.02 -4.64
CA HIS A 7 -5.44 1.21 -3.75
C HIS A 7 -5.58 2.71 -3.51
N ASP A 8 -6.73 3.25 -3.91
CA ASP A 8 -7.09 4.64 -3.70
C ASP A 8 -6.82 5.06 -2.22
N PRO A 9 -6.04 6.13 -1.98
CA PRO A 9 -5.69 6.57 -0.64
C PRO A 9 -6.91 6.88 0.23
N ALA A 10 -8.03 7.32 -0.35
CA ALA A 10 -9.27 7.56 0.39
C ALA A 10 -9.89 6.24 0.88
N THR A 11 -9.95 5.21 0.02
CA THR A 11 -10.36 3.84 0.40
C THR A 11 -9.52 3.29 1.56
N ARG A 12 -8.19 3.48 1.52
CA ARG A 12 -7.31 3.06 2.63
C ARG A 12 -7.57 3.85 3.92
N ALA A 13 -7.90 5.14 3.82
CA ALA A 13 -8.23 5.95 4.98
C ALA A 13 -9.54 5.51 5.62
N ALA A 14 -10.57 5.23 4.82
CA ALA A 14 -11.86 4.71 5.28
C ALA A 14 -11.73 3.37 6.01
N ILE A 15 -10.95 2.42 5.46
CA ILE A 15 -10.66 1.14 6.11
C ILE A 15 -9.98 1.36 7.47
N ARG A 16 -8.97 2.23 7.56
CA ARG A 16 -8.30 2.52 8.84
C ARG A 16 -9.22 3.16 9.86
N ALA A 17 -10.12 4.04 9.43
CA ALA A 17 -11.11 4.66 10.31
C ALA A 17 -12.06 3.60 10.87
N PHE A 18 -12.62 2.74 10.02
CA PHE A 18 -13.47 1.62 10.43
C PHE A 18 -12.78 0.70 11.43
N VAL A 19 -11.53 0.30 11.13
CA VAL A 19 -10.74 -0.58 11.98
C VAL A 19 -10.51 0.03 13.35
N ARG A 20 -10.19 1.33 13.42
CA ARG A 20 -9.97 2.02 14.71
C ARG A 20 -11.24 2.07 15.56
N THR A 21 -12.41 2.19 14.93
CA THR A 21 -13.70 2.30 15.63
C THR A 21 -14.25 0.95 16.11
N HIS A 22 -14.08 -0.12 15.34
CA HIS A 22 -14.74 -1.41 15.59
C HIS A 22 -13.77 -2.53 15.99
N HIS A 23 -12.53 -2.22 16.39
CA HIS A 23 -11.52 -3.24 16.62
C HIS A 23 -11.92 -4.21 17.76
N PRO A 24 -11.85 -5.54 17.58
CA PRO A 24 -12.19 -6.49 18.63
C PRO A 24 -11.28 -6.35 19.86
N ASP A 25 -9.99 -6.09 19.68
CA ASP A 25 -9.05 -5.86 20.80
C ASP A 25 -9.36 -4.61 21.66
N VAL A 26 -10.24 -3.70 21.23
CA VAL A 26 -10.73 -2.59 22.08
C VAL A 26 -12.15 -2.81 22.60
N GLY A 27 -12.67 -4.04 22.47
CA GLY A 27 -14.03 -4.41 22.88
C GLY A 27 -15.08 -4.32 21.76
N GLY A 28 -14.66 -4.21 20.50
CA GLY A 28 -15.56 -4.31 19.36
C GLY A 28 -16.09 -5.73 19.12
N ASP A 29 -17.23 -5.84 18.46
CA ASP A 29 -17.81 -7.13 18.08
C ASP A 29 -17.02 -7.76 16.89
N PRO A 30 -16.44 -8.96 17.05
CA PRO A 30 -15.69 -9.62 15.99
C PRO A 30 -16.50 -9.87 14.71
N GLU A 31 -17.77 -10.22 14.82
CA GLU A 31 -18.62 -10.56 13.68
C GLU A 31 -18.98 -9.30 12.89
N VAL A 32 -19.32 -8.21 13.60
CA VAL A 32 -19.57 -6.90 12.98
C VAL A 32 -18.31 -6.38 12.30
N PHE A 33 -17.14 -6.60 12.90
CA PHE A 33 -15.86 -6.22 12.33
C PHE A 33 -15.56 -6.97 11.01
N VAL A 34 -15.76 -8.29 10.98
CA VAL A 34 -15.54 -9.11 9.77
C VAL A 34 -16.50 -8.69 8.66
N ALA A 35 -17.79 -8.55 8.98
CA ALA A 35 -18.82 -8.15 8.01
C ALA A 35 -18.55 -6.76 7.42
N GLY A 36 -18.25 -5.77 8.27
CA GLY A 36 -17.96 -4.41 7.81
C GLY A 36 -16.65 -4.31 7.02
N LEU A 37 -15.62 -5.06 7.40
CA LEU A 37 -14.36 -5.10 6.65
C LEU A 37 -14.52 -5.77 5.28
N ALA A 38 -15.37 -6.79 5.16
CA ALA A 38 -15.72 -7.41 3.89
C ALA A 38 -16.45 -6.43 2.96
N ALA A 39 -17.43 -5.69 3.49
CA ALA A 39 -18.18 -4.67 2.73
C ALA A 39 -17.28 -3.55 2.21
N LEU A 40 -16.37 -3.03 3.04
CA LEU A 40 -15.42 -1.98 2.64
C LEU A 40 -14.40 -2.46 1.58
N ARG A 41 -14.10 -3.75 1.56
CA ARG A 41 -13.22 -4.36 0.55
C ARG A 41 -13.95 -4.68 -0.75
N ALA A 42 -15.26 -4.89 -0.74
CA ALA A 42 -16.05 -5.20 -1.93
C ALA A 42 -16.31 -3.99 -2.85
N GLY A 43 -15.90 -2.78 -2.45
CA GLY A 43 -16.05 -1.55 -3.24
C GLY A 43 -15.37 -1.58 -4.62
N PRO A 44 -15.72 -0.61 -5.50
CA PRO A 44 -15.51 -0.66 -6.96
C PRO A 44 -14.05 -0.68 -7.45
N SER A 45 -13.07 -0.61 -6.54
CA SER A 45 -11.63 -0.59 -6.84
C SER A 45 -10.93 -1.95 -6.68
N THR A 46 -11.67 -3.05 -6.53
CA THR A 46 -11.08 -4.37 -6.31
C THR A 46 -11.04 -5.25 -7.56
N GLY A 47 -10.17 -4.90 -8.49
CA GLY A 47 -9.59 -5.85 -9.46
C GLY A 47 -8.66 -6.86 -8.80
N ARG A 48 -9.05 -7.45 -7.65
CA ARG A 48 -8.21 -8.37 -6.89
C ARG A 48 -8.93 -9.67 -6.58
N ARG A 49 -8.45 -10.75 -7.19
CA ARG A 49 -8.80 -12.12 -6.79
C ARG A 49 -8.39 -12.34 -5.32
N PRO A 50 -9.33 -12.72 -4.43
CA PRO A 50 -9.07 -12.73 -2.97
C PRO A 50 -7.99 -13.71 -2.53
N TRP A 51 -7.72 -14.76 -3.32
CA TRP A 51 -6.98 -15.94 -2.84
C TRP A 51 -5.50 -15.95 -3.27
N ASP A 52 -5.18 -15.39 -4.44
CA ASP A 52 -3.86 -15.48 -5.07
C ASP A 52 -2.81 -14.49 -4.50
N ARG A 53 -3.24 -13.52 -3.66
CA ARG A 53 -2.33 -12.52 -3.04
C ARG A 53 -1.55 -13.09 -1.87
N TYR A 54 -2.21 -13.91 -1.07
CA TYR A 54 -1.78 -14.18 0.30
C TYR A 54 -0.75 -15.31 0.37
N ASP A 55 -0.56 -16.05 -0.72
CA ASP A 55 0.48 -17.07 -0.89
C ASP A 55 1.84 -16.50 -1.36
N ALA A 56 1.92 -15.19 -1.62
CA ALA A 56 3.17 -14.55 -1.98
C ALA A 56 4.09 -14.39 -0.75
N PRO A 57 5.41 -14.61 -0.87
CA PRO A 57 6.34 -14.40 0.23
C PRO A 57 6.28 -12.97 0.75
N VAL A 58 6.11 -12.80 2.06
CA VAL A 58 6.06 -11.50 2.72
C VAL A 58 7.46 -10.89 2.74
N VAL A 59 7.71 -9.92 1.86
CA VAL A 59 8.98 -9.18 1.81
C VAL A 59 8.87 -7.89 2.64
N VAL A 60 9.61 -7.81 3.74
CA VAL A 60 9.72 -6.58 4.54
C VAL A 60 10.68 -5.62 3.84
N VAL A 61 10.13 -4.59 3.18
CA VAL A 61 10.94 -3.55 2.53
C VAL A 61 11.18 -2.41 3.51
N VAL A 62 12.41 -2.28 4.02
CA VAL A 62 12.82 -1.13 4.82
C VAL A 62 13.11 0.04 3.89
N ARG A 63 12.27 1.08 3.92
CA ARG A 63 12.55 2.32 3.20
C ARG A 63 13.58 3.14 3.97
N PRO A 64 14.64 3.65 3.31
CA PRO A 64 15.54 4.60 3.96
C PRO A 64 14.73 5.83 4.38
N ARG A 65 14.77 6.18 5.67
CA ARG A 65 14.17 7.39 6.24
C ARG A 65 15.26 8.43 6.53
N GLY A 66 14.85 9.68 6.73
CA GLY A 66 15.76 10.78 7.09
C GLY A 66 16.79 11.10 6.01
N ILE A 67 18.02 11.40 6.44
CA ILE A 67 19.12 11.85 5.56
C ILE A 67 19.39 10.83 4.42
N ARG A 68 19.26 9.53 4.67
CA ARG A 68 19.41 8.50 3.63
C ARG A 68 18.35 8.61 2.52
N ALA A 69 17.13 9.02 2.84
CA ALA A 69 16.06 9.24 1.85
C ALA A 69 16.39 10.46 0.96
N LEU A 70 16.87 11.54 1.58
CA LEU A 70 17.32 12.75 0.89
C LEU A 70 18.50 12.47 -0.03
N LEU A 71 19.51 11.73 0.45
CA LEU A 71 20.65 11.29 -0.37
C LEU A 71 20.21 10.40 -1.54
N HIS A 72 19.28 9.46 -1.32
CA HIS A 72 18.72 8.64 -2.38
C HIS A 72 18.00 9.49 -3.45
N ARG A 73 17.21 10.49 -3.00
CA ARG A 73 16.54 11.45 -3.89
C ARG A 73 17.54 12.29 -4.69
N PHE A 74 18.60 12.76 -4.05
CA PHE A 74 19.65 13.54 -4.70
C PHE A 74 20.43 12.69 -5.73
N ARG A 75 20.82 11.46 -5.39
CA ARG A 75 21.50 10.54 -6.30
C ARG A 75 20.64 10.21 -7.52
N THR A 76 19.36 9.94 -7.32
CA THR A 76 18.42 9.65 -8.44
C THR A 76 18.13 10.87 -9.30
N TRP A 77 18.13 12.08 -8.74
CA TRP A 77 18.04 13.33 -9.50
C TRP A 77 19.31 13.58 -10.33
N ARG A 78 20.49 13.46 -9.72
CA ARG A 78 21.79 13.65 -10.40
C ARG A 78 21.98 12.64 -11.54
N ALA A 79 21.66 11.36 -11.30
CA ALA A 79 21.75 10.33 -12.33
C ALA A 79 20.81 10.59 -13.52
N ARG A 80 19.65 11.22 -13.29
CA ARG A 80 18.75 11.62 -14.38
C ARG A 80 19.29 12.80 -15.17
N ARG A 81 19.91 13.78 -14.49
CA ARG A 81 20.46 14.98 -15.11
C ARG A 81 21.73 14.73 -15.93
N HIS A 82 22.53 13.74 -15.54
CA HIS A 82 23.76 13.37 -16.25
C HIS A 82 23.61 12.08 -17.07
N ARG A 83 22.39 11.71 -17.46
CA ARG A 83 22.21 10.59 -18.39
C ARG A 83 22.73 11.02 -19.76
N PRO A 84 23.75 10.36 -20.32
CA PRO A 84 24.16 10.62 -21.69
C PRO A 84 22.99 10.35 -22.64
N PRO A 85 22.83 11.13 -23.71
CA PRO A 85 21.78 10.92 -24.70
C PRO A 85 21.83 9.49 -25.21
N ARG A 86 20.69 8.79 -25.17
CA ARG A 86 20.54 7.40 -25.65
C ARG A 86 20.40 7.36 -27.17
N VAL A 87 21.26 8.08 -27.87
CA VAL A 87 21.35 8.08 -29.33
C VAL A 87 22.83 8.11 -29.67
N ARG A 88 23.26 7.09 -30.42
CA ARG A 88 24.52 7.06 -31.15
C ARG A 88 24.19 7.30 -32.62
#